data_AF-A0A6I2KY67-F1
#
_entry.id   AF-A0A6I2KY67-F1
#
_cell.length_a   1.000
_cell.length_b   1.000
_cell.length_c   1.000
_cell.angle_alpha   90.00
_cell.angle_beta   90.00
_cell.angle_gamma   90.00
#
_symmetry.space_group_name_H-M   'P 1'
#
loop_
_entity.id
_entity.type
_entity.pdbx_description
1 polymer ?
#
loop_
_entity_poly.entity_id
_entity_poly.type
_entity_poly.pdbx_seq_one_letter_code
_entity_poly.pdbx_strand_id
1 'polypeptide(L)' 'MIEKDCAIELQRHALAAIRELSMLLNKCQGNCSADRFEQLRDGVGRSIGQIQMGILEVVIEEFPELDDLQ' A
#
# COMPACT_ATOMS: atom_id res chain seq x y z
N MET A 1 -14.26 2.05 -16.30
CA MET A 1 -14.98 3.22 -15.76
C MET A 1 -15.41 2.89 -14.36
N ILE A 2 -14.58 3.31 -13.42
CA ILE A 2 -14.85 3.26 -11.99
C ILE A 2 -15.70 4.50 -11.65
N GLU A 3 -16.68 4.39 -10.75
CA GLU A 3 -17.41 5.57 -10.28
C GLU A 3 -16.52 6.41 -9.36
N LYS A 4 -16.62 7.75 -9.42
CA LYS A 4 -15.73 8.64 -8.66
C LYS A 4 -15.73 8.35 -7.14
N ASP A 5 -16.90 8.10 -6.56
CA ASP A 5 -17.01 7.78 -5.13
C ASP A 5 -16.30 6.45 -4.81
N CYS A 6 -16.41 5.46 -5.70
CA CYS A 6 -15.67 4.19 -5.59
C CYS A 6 -14.15 4.41 -5.71
N ALA A 7 -13.69 5.27 -6.60
CA ALA A 7 -12.27 5.62 -6.75
C ALA A 7 -11.70 6.25 -5.45
N ILE A 8 -12.45 7.16 -4.82
CA ILE A 8 -12.09 7.78 -3.55
C ILE A 8 -11.99 6.72 -2.43
N GLU A 9 -12.96 5.81 -2.34
CA GLU A 9 -12.92 4.73 -1.35
C GLU A 9 -11.76 3.76 -1.59
N LEU A 10 -11.52 3.36 -2.85
CA LEU A 10 -10.40 2.49 -3.23
C LEU A 10 -9.06 3.10 -2.83
N GLN A 11 -8.84 4.38 -3.15
CA GLN A 11 -7.63 5.08 -2.74
C GLN A 11 -7.47 5.08 -1.22
N ARG A 12 -8.51 5.48 -0.48
CA ARG A 12 -8.47 5.56 0.98
C ARG A 12 -8.12 4.19 1.60
N HIS A 13 -8.74 3.11 1.10
CA HIS A 13 -8.47 1.77 1.59
C HIS A 13 -7.09 1.27 1.21
N ALA A 14 -6.61 1.56 -0.01
CA ALA A 14 -5.27 1.22 -0.46
C ALA A 14 -4.19 1.90 0.39
N LEU A 15 -4.32 3.21 0.64
CA LEU A 15 -3.39 3.96 1.50
C LEU A 15 -3.42 3.45 2.95
N ALA A 16 -4.60 3.11 3.48
CA ALA A 16 -4.72 2.50 4.80
C ALA A 16 -4.01 1.13 4.87
N ALA A 17 -4.18 0.30 3.84
CA ALA A 17 -3.51 -1.00 3.76
C ALA A 17 -1.97 -0.87 3.71
N ILE A 18 -1.44 0.08 2.93
CA ILE A 18 0.00 0.39 2.91
C ILE A 18 0.51 0.80 4.30
N ARG A 19 -0.25 1.64 5.01
CA ARG A 19 0.10 2.07 6.37
C ARG A 19 0.15 0.88 7.34
N GLU A 20 -0.85 0.00 7.32
CA GLU A 20 -0.89 -1.19 8.17
C GLU A 20 0.25 -2.16 7.84
N LEU A 21 0.52 -2.39 6.55
CA LEU A 21 1.67 -3.19 6.10
C LEU A 21 3.00 -2.62 6.61
N SER A 22 3.16 -1.30 6.57
CA SER A 22 4.37 -0.62 7.08
C SER A 22 4.48 -0.78 8.61
N MET A 23 3.37 -0.73 9.33
CA MET A 23 3.32 -0.97 10.78
C MET A 23 3.70 -2.40 11.15
N LEU A 24 3.40 -3.40 10.32
CA LEU A 24 3.85 -4.78 10.54
C LEU A 24 5.38 -4.86 10.62
N LEU A 25 6.10 -4.18 9.71
CA LEU A 25 7.57 -4.18 9.75
C LEU A 25 8.11 -3.51 11.01
N ASN A 26 7.54 -2.37 11.40
CA ASN A 26 7.91 -1.69 12.65
C ASN A 26 7.69 -2.61 13.87
N LYS A 27 6.62 -3.41 13.87
CA LYS A 27 6.35 -4.36 14.95
C LYS A 27 7.33 -5.52 14.96
N CYS A 28 7.77 -5.99 13.79
CA CYS A 28 8.71 -7.11 13.68
C CYS A 28 10.16 -6.71 13.98
N GLN A 29 10.51 -5.42 13.83
CA GLN A 29 11.84 -4.91 14.12
C GLN A 29 12.22 -5.16 15.58
N GLY A 30 13.31 -5.90 15.79
CA GLY A 30 13.79 -6.28 17.13
C GLY A 30 12.98 -7.39 17.83
N ASN A 31 11.88 -7.87 17.23
CA ASN A 31 11.03 -8.95 17.78
C ASN A 31 11.14 -10.28 17.01
N CYS A 32 12.03 -10.37 16.03
CA CYS A 32 12.34 -11.60 15.31
C CYS A 32 13.83 -11.63 14.91
N SER A 33 14.32 -12.79 14.46
CA SER A 33 15.69 -12.91 13.94
C SER A 33 15.85 -12.11 12.66
N ALA A 34 17.10 -11.73 12.33
CA ALA A 34 17.41 -10.98 11.11
C ALA A 34 16.87 -11.67 9.85
N ASP A 35 17.09 -12.98 9.70
CA ASP A 35 16.60 -13.76 8.55
C ASP A 35 15.06 -13.72 8.42
N ARG A 36 14.35 -13.76 9.56
CA ARG A 36 12.88 -13.69 9.56
C ARG A 36 12.37 -12.29 9.30
N PHE A 37 13.06 -11.28 9.84
CA PHE A 37 12.77 -9.88 9.54
C PHE A 37 12.92 -9.61 8.04
N GLU A 38 13.98 -10.14 7.42
CA GLU A 38 14.21 -9.94 5.99
C GLU A 38 13.10 -10.56 5.13
N GLN A 39 12.69 -11.79 5.44
CA GLN A 39 11.57 -12.45 4.75
C GLN A 39 10.26 -11.64 4.87
N LEU A 40 10.00 -11.07 6.05
CA LEU A 40 8.83 -10.23 6.29
C LEU A 40 8.93 -8.90 5.54
N ARG A 41 10.11 -8.26 5.54
CA ARG A 41 10.40 -7.04 4.78
C ARG A 41 10.11 -7.23 3.30
N ASP A 42 10.60 -8.32 2.73
CA ASP A 42 10.41 -8.62 1.32
C ASP A 42 8.94 -8.92 0.99
N GLY A 43 8.24 -9.64 1.87
CA GLY A 43 6.80 -9.89 1.75
C GLY A 43 5.98 -8.59 1.77
N VAL A 44 6.21 -7.75 2.77
CA VAL A 44 5.54 -6.46 2.91
C VAL A 44 5.84 -5.54 1.73
N GLY A 45 7.10 -5.44 1.31
CA GLY A 45 7.51 -4.61 0.18
C GLY A 45 6.80 -5.01 -1.12
N ARG A 46 6.68 -6.32 -1.40
CA ARG A 46 5.92 -6.80 -2.56
C ARG A 46 4.43 -6.45 -2.45
N SER A 47 3.82 -6.62 -1.28
CA SER A 47 2.40 -6.28 -1.08
C SER A 47 2.14 -4.79 -1.27
N ILE A 48 3.01 -3.92 -0.73
CA ILE A 48 2.93 -2.46 -0.94
C ILE A 48 3.05 -2.14 -2.43
N GLY A 49 4.04 -2.69 -3.12
CA GLY A 49 4.21 -2.48 -4.56
C GLY A 49 2.99 -2.93 -5.38
N GLN A 50 2.36 -4.05 -5.03
CA GLN A 50 1.14 -4.51 -5.70
C GLN A 50 -0.07 -3.59 -5.44
N ILE A 51 -0.19 -2.99 -4.25
CA ILE A 51 -1.24 -2.01 -3.97
C ILE A 51 -0.98 -0.71 -4.75
N GLN A 52 0.28 -0.26 -4.81
CA GLN A 52 0.66 0.94 -5.56
C GLN A 52 0.38 0.77 -7.05
N MET A 53 0.99 -0.23 -7.68
CA MET A 53 0.89 -0.45 -9.13
C MET A 53 -0.48 -1.00 -9.56
N GLY A 54 -1.07 -1.89 -8.76
CA GLY A 54 -2.28 -2.63 -9.14
C GLY A 54 -3.59 -1.97 -8.72
N ILE A 55 -3.56 -0.98 -7.82
CA ILE A 55 -4.75 -0.30 -7.32
C ILE A 55 -4.60 1.21 -7.44
N LEU A 56 -3.58 1.81 -6.83
CA LEU A 56 -3.45 3.27 -6.79
C LEU A 56 -3.18 3.86 -8.17
N GLU A 57 -2.26 3.29 -8.96
CA GLU A 57 -2.00 3.77 -10.32
C GLU A 57 -3.24 3.67 -11.20
N VAL A 58 -4.02 2.58 -11.12
CA VAL A 58 -5.28 2.43 -11.85
C VAL A 58 -6.29 3.52 -11.47
N VAL A 59 -6.38 3.85 -10.18
CA VAL A 59 -7.25 4.92 -9.68
C VAL A 59 -6.78 6.29 -10.16
N ILE A 60 -5.46 6.57 -10.10
CA ILE A 60 -4.86 7.83 -10.51
C ILE A 60 -4.95 8.03 -12.04
N GLU A 61 -4.80 6.97 -12.83
CA GLU A 61 -4.97 7.01 -14.28
C GLU A 61 -6.40 7.41 -14.69
N GLU A 62 -7.43 6.90 -14.00
CA GLU A 62 -8.83 7.30 -14.26
C GLU A 62 -9.19 8.66 -13.59
N PHE A 63 -8.60 8.97 -12.42
CA PHE A 63 -8.89 10.19 -11.63
C PHE A 63 -7.60 10.88 -11.13
N PRO A 64 -6.88 11.61 -12.00
CA PRO A 64 -5.60 12.23 -11.64
C PRO A 64 -5.70 13.23 -10.49
N GLU A 65 -6.87 13.82 -10.26
CA GLU A 65 -7.08 14.76 -9.15
C GLU A 65 -7.04 14.11 -7.77
N LEU A 66 -7.06 12.77 -7.71
CA LEU A 66 -6.91 12.04 -6.46
C LEU A 66 -5.44 11.88 -6.08
N ASP A 67 -4.47 12.15 -6.96
CA ASP A 67 -3.06 12.04 -6.60
C ASP A 67 -2.65 13.12 -5.56
N ASP A 68 -2.74 12.76 -4.27
CA ASP A 68 -2.41 13.60 -3.11
C ASP A 68 -0.89 13.87 -2.96
N LEU A 69 -0.06 13.48 -3.93
CA LEU A 69 1.41 13.67 -3.95
C LEU A 69 1.88 14.99 -4.59
N GLN A 70 1.07 16.05 -4.57
CA GLN A 70 1.51 17.41 -4.93
C GLN A 70 2.06 18.21 -3.74
#